data_AF-A0A5M9MSR7-F1
#
_entry.id   AF-A0A5M9MSR7-F1
#
_cell.length_a   1.000
_cell.length_b   1.000
_cell.length_c   1.000
_cell.angle_alpha   90.00
_cell.angle_beta   90.00
_cell.angle_gamma   90.00
#
_symmetry.space_group_name_H-M   'P 1'
#
loop_
_entity.id
_entity.type
_entity.pdbx_description
1 polymer ?
#
loop_
_entity_poly.entity_id
_entity_poly.type
_entity_poly.pdbx_seq_one_letter_code
_entity_poly.pdbx_strand_id
1 'polypeptide(L)'
;MILVLESDIKTFTTNLRGEIFMKYYEELTHNHPGTGVMLSLVDSNWDLTISIPHQPVIATRSNYVNIMWGYALNPPSEGNFIKKAMFACSGRDFHRGPLPSRNSL
;
A
#
# COMPACT_ATOMS: atom_id res chain seq x y z
N MET A 1 6.32 -9.50 -28.79
CA MET A 1 7.25 -9.50 -27.65
C MET A 1 7.47 -8.04 -27.27
N ILE A 2 6.72 -7.54 -26.29
CA ILE A 2 6.69 -6.11 -25.94
C ILE A 2 7.77 -5.88 -24.87
N LEU A 3 8.88 -5.28 -25.28
CA LEU A 3 10.00 -4.84 -24.44
C LEU A 3 9.67 -3.52 -23.73
N VAL A 4 8.59 -3.46 -22.95
CA VAL A 4 8.21 -2.24 -22.19
C VAL A 4 8.20 -2.48 -20.67
N LEU A 5 8.48 -3.69 -20.19
CA LEU A 5 8.31 -4.05 -18.77
C LEU A 5 9.53 -3.80 -17.85
N GLU A 6 10.60 -3.13 -18.29
CA GLU A 6 11.77 -2.91 -17.42
C GLU A 6 11.71 -1.61 -16.61
N SER A 7 10.80 -0.68 -16.92
CA SER A 7 10.75 0.65 -16.30
C SER A 7 9.36 1.06 -15.77
N ASP A 8 8.38 0.16 -15.81
CA ASP A 8 7.01 0.47 -15.41
C ASP A 8 6.73 0.07 -13.96
N ILE A 9 6.35 1.04 -13.15
CA ILE A 9 5.83 0.83 -11.79
C ILE A 9 4.39 1.30 -11.70
N LYS A 10 3.59 0.69 -10.84
CA LYS A 10 2.24 1.19 -10.52
C LYS A 10 2.22 1.76 -9.12
N THR A 11 1.93 3.05 -9.00
CA THR A 11 1.74 3.74 -7.73
C THR A 11 0.26 3.90 -7.38
N PHE A 12 -0.06 4.00 -6.10
CA PHE A 12 -1.40 4.33 -5.63
C PHE A 12 -1.35 5.19 -4.37
N THR A 13 -2.41 5.98 -4.17
CA THR A 13 -2.65 6.74 -2.95
C THR A 13 -4.03 6.36 -2.44
N THR A 14 -4.13 6.01 -1.16
CA THR A 14 -5.41 5.66 -0.53
C THR A 14 -5.64 6.48 0.72
N ASN A 15 -6.91 6.78 0.97
CA ASN A 15 -7.37 7.42 2.19
C ASN A 15 -7.77 6.32 3.17
N LEU A 16 -7.12 6.28 4.32
CA LEU A 16 -7.42 5.40 5.43
C LEU A 16 -8.25 6.17 6.46
N ARG A 17 -9.37 5.59 6.88
CA ARG A 17 -10.21 6.16 7.93
C ARG A 17 -9.99 5.40 9.23
N GLY A 18 -9.88 6.13 10.33
CA GLY A 18 -9.64 5.56 11.65
C GLY A 18 -8.16 5.26 11.95
N GLU A 19 -7.92 4.74 13.15
CA GLU A 19 -6.59 4.59 13.74
C GLU A 19 -6.03 3.16 13.68
N ILE A 20 -6.86 2.16 13.37
CA ILE A 20 -6.49 0.74 13.46
C ILE A 20 -5.27 0.42 12.60
N PHE A 21 -5.28 0.84 11.33
CA PHE A 21 -4.15 0.59 10.44
C PHE A 21 -2.87 1.31 10.88
N MET A 22 -3.00 2.53 11.41
CA MET A 22 -1.86 3.33 11.86
C MET A 22 -1.17 2.66 13.06
N LYS A 23 -1.97 2.17 14.03
CA LYS A 23 -1.46 1.40 15.17
C LYS A 23 -0.74 0.13 14.73
N TYR A 24 -1.33 -0.63 13.80
CA TYR A 24 -0.66 -1.82 13.25
C TYR A 24 0.64 -1.47 12.51
N TYR A 25 0.67 -0.38 11.76
CA TYR A 25 1.90 0.07 11.08
C TYR A 25 2.99 0.45 12.08
N GLU A 26 2.65 1.19 13.13
CA GLU A 26 3.58 1.55 14.21
C GLU A 26 4.10 0.33 14.96
N GLU A 27 3.23 -0.63 15.29
CA GLU A 27 3.60 -1.89 15.94
C GLU A 27 4.54 -2.72 15.08
N LEU A 28 4.26 -2.83 13.77
CA LEU A 28 5.03 -3.64 12.84
C LEU A 28 6.40 -3.02 12.54
N THR A 29 6.43 -1.71 12.31
CA THR A 29 7.66 -1.02 11.88
C THR A 29 8.47 -0.48 13.05
N HIS A 30 7.90 -0.45 14.26
CA HIS A 30 8.42 0.29 15.42
C HIS A 30 8.70 1.77 15.11
N ASN A 31 7.96 2.33 14.16
CA ASN A 31 8.17 3.68 13.65
C ASN A 31 6.85 4.45 13.57
N HIS A 32 6.90 5.71 13.98
CA HIS A 32 5.77 6.61 13.85
C HIS A 32 5.54 7.00 12.38
N PRO A 33 4.29 7.22 11.95
CA PRO A 33 3.96 7.77 10.64
C PRO A 33 4.74 9.06 10.36
N GLY A 34 5.31 9.17 9.16
CA GLY A 34 6.08 10.35 8.76
C GLY A 34 7.57 10.35 9.12
N THR A 35 8.11 9.28 9.69
CA THR A 35 9.56 9.11 9.89
C THR A 35 10.32 8.78 8.60
N GLY A 36 9.62 8.66 7.46
CA GLY A 36 10.22 8.34 6.15
C GLY A 36 10.45 6.86 5.92
N VAL A 37 9.97 5.99 6.82
CA VAL A 37 10.06 4.55 6.65
C VAL A 37 9.17 4.09 5.50
N MET A 38 9.74 3.23 4.67
CA MET A 38 9.03 2.46 3.66
C MET A 38 8.98 1.01 4.13
N LEU A 39 7.80 0.41 4.08
CA LEU A 39 7.59 -1.00 4.36
C LEU A 39 7.48 -1.76 3.04
N SER A 40 8.51 -2.54 2.72
CA SER A 40 8.51 -3.44 1.58
C SER A 40 7.97 -4.81 1.99
N LEU A 41 6.92 -5.26 1.31
CA LEU A 41 6.30 -6.57 1.47
C LEU A 41 6.97 -7.53 0.48
N VAL A 42 8.08 -8.14 0.91
CA VAL A 42 8.92 -8.98 0.05
C VAL A 42 8.24 -10.27 -0.42
N ASP A 43 7.25 -10.76 0.33
CA ASP A 43 6.47 -11.95 -0.03
C ASP A 43 5.23 -11.60 -0.89
N SER A 44 5.08 -10.33 -1.28
CA SER A 44 4.03 -9.91 -2.20
C SER A 44 4.44 -10.22 -3.64
N ASN A 45 3.56 -10.90 -4.39
CA ASN A 45 3.76 -11.14 -5.82
C ASN A 45 3.90 -9.85 -6.65
N TRP A 46 3.50 -8.71 -6.09
CA TRP A 46 3.63 -7.39 -6.70
C TRP A 46 4.92 -6.64 -6.31
N ASP A 47 5.76 -7.20 -5.43
CA ASP A 47 6.91 -6.50 -4.84
C ASP A 47 6.48 -5.13 -4.28
N LEU A 48 5.47 -5.17 -3.40
CA LEU A 48 4.72 -4.01 -2.96
C LEU A 48 5.48 -3.28 -1.87
N THR A 49 5.64 -1.97 -2.02
CA THR A 49 6.18 -1.10 -0.97
C THR A 49 5.16 -0.03 -0.61
N ILE A 50 4.94 0.19 0.68
CA ILE A 50 4.03 1.22 1.20
C ILE A 50 4.78 2.17 2.13
N SER A 51 4.29 3.40 2.22
CA SER A 51 4.79 4.40 3.16
C SER A 51 3.64 5.26 3.68
N ILE A 52 3.74 5.62 4.96
CA ILE A 52 2.82 6.55 5.59
C ILE A 52 3.57 7.86 5.84
N PRO A 53 3.33 8.91 5.04
CA PRO A 53 3.92 10.22 5.26
C PRO A 53 3.38 10.87 6.55
N HIS A 54 4.04 11.94 6.99
CA HIS A 54 3.59 12.72 8.14
C HIS A 54 2.20 13.29 7.87
N GLN A 55 1.30 13.15 8.84
CA GLN A 55 -0.10 13.58 8.72
C GLN A 55 -0.33 14.89 9.50
N PRO A 56 -1.26 15.75 9.05
CA PRO A 56 -2.00 15.65 7.79
C PRO A 56 -1.14 16.07 6.60
N VAL A 57 -1.18 15.31 5.50
CA VAL A 57 -0.47 15.68 4.26
C VAL A 57 -1.13 16.88 3.57
N ILE A 58 -2.45 17.04 3.74
CA ILE A 58 -3.24 18.13 3.17
C ILE A 58 -3.95 18.85 4.31
N ALA A 59 -3.58 20.10 4.57
CA ALA A 59 -4.03 20.88 5.72
C ALA A 59 -5.56 21.05 5.84
N THR A 60 -6.31 20.96 4.73
CA THR A 60 -7.77 21.15 4.71
C THR A 60 -8.57 19.89 5.03
N ARG A 61 -7.92 18.74 5.24
CA ARG A 61 -8.63 17.47 5.49
C ARG A 61 -8.81 17.22 6.99
N SER A 62 -9.98 16.66 7.31
CA SER A 62 -10.36 16.18 8.64
C SER A 62 -9.27 15.30 9.26
N ASN A 63 -8.99 15.52 10.56
CA ASN A 63 -8.04 14.74 11.37
C ASN A 63 -8.32 13.23 11.41
N TYR A 64 -9.47 12.79 10.88
CA TYR A 64 -9.89 11.39 10.84
C TYR A 64 -9.48 10.64 9.56
N VAL A 65 -8.77 11.29 8.64
CA VAL A 65 -8.34 10.70 7.38
C VAL A 65 -6.81 10.73 7.27
N ASN A 66 -6.20 9.55 7.28
CA ASN A 66 -4.77 9.36 7.05
C ASN A 66 -4.52 9.02 5.59
N ILE A 67 -3.43 9.52 5.01
CA ILE A 67 -3.02 9.20 3.64
C ILE A 67 -1.91 8.15 3.67
N MET A 68 -2.10 7.07 2.91
CA MET A 68 -1.07 6.09 2.61
C MET A 68 -0.74 6.12 1.12
N TRP A 69 0.54 6.01 0.81
CA TRP A 69 1.05 5.89 -0.55
C TRP A 69 1.81 4.57 -0.70
N GLY A 70 1.81 4.01 -1.90
CA GLY A 70 2.60 2.82 -2.20
C GLY A 70 2.83 2.60 -3.69
N TYR A 71 3.73 1.68 -4.00
CA TYR A 71 4.07 1.28 -5.36
C TYR A 71 4.38 -0.21 -5.47
N ALA A 72 4.20 -0.76 -6.67
CA ALA A 72 4.57 -2.12 -7.02
C ALA A 72 5.63 -2.10 -8.13
N LEU A 73 6.65 -2.95 -7.97
CA LEU A 73 7.70 -3.17 -8.96
C LEU A 73 7.35 -4.29 -9.94
N ASN A 74 6.40 -5.15 -9.60
CA ASN A 74 5.92 -6.22 -10.49
C ASN A 74 4.40 -6.15 -10.76
N PRO A 75 3.89 -5.02 -11.31
CA PRO A 75 2.47 -4.82 -11.54
C PRO A 75 1.77 -5.72 -12.58
N PRO A 76 2.45 -6.43 -13.52
CA PRO A 76 1.79 -7.42 -14.38
C PRO A 76 1.39 -8.70 -13.64
N SER A 77 2.05 -9.02 -12.52
CA SER A 77 1.84 -10.28 -11.80
C SER A 77 0.50 -10.30 -11.07
N GLU A 78 -0.06 -11.49 -10.85
CA GLU A 78 -1.29 -11.65 -10.06
C GLU A 78 -1.02 -11.51 -8.57
N GLY A 79 -1.86 -10.77 -7.86
CA GLY A 79 -1.70 -10.51 -6.43
C GLY A 79 -1.99 -11.73 -5.56
N ASN A 80 -1.40 -11.74 -4.36
CA ASN A 80 -1.62 -12.82 -3.38
C ASN A 80 -3.10 -12.92 -2.99
N PHE A 81 -3.75 -11.77 -2.72
CA PHE A 81 -5.16 -11.69 -2.30
C PHE A 81 -6.12 -11.30 -3.42
N ILE A 82 -5.72 -10.38 -4.29
CA ILE A 82 -6.49 -9.98 -5.47
C ILE A 82 -5.94 -10.77 -6.66
N LYS A 83 -6.70 -11.76 -7.13
CA LYS A 83 -6.33 -12.65 -8.26
C LYS A 83 -6.44 -11.94 -9.62
N LYS A 84 -5.75 -10.82 -9.76
CA LYS A 84 -5.66 -9.98 -10.96
C LYS A 84 -4.27 -9.35 -11.02
N ALA A 85 -3.82 -9.04 -12.23
CA ALA A 85 -2.68 -8.14 -12.43
C ALA A 85 -2.94 -6.81 -11.73
N MET A 86 -1.95 -6.22 -11.06
CA MET A 86 -2.13 -4.92 -10.42
C MET A 86 -2.50 -3.86 -11.46
N PHE A 87 -1.98 -3.93 -12.68
CA PHE A 87 -2.39 -3.05 -13.79
C PHE A 87 -3.90 -3.06 -14.05
N ALA A 88 -4.56 -4.20 -13.92
CA ALA A 88 -6.00 -4.36 -14.09
C ALA A 88 -6.82 -4.01 -12.83
N CYS A 89 -6.17 -3.72 -11.69
CA CYS A 89 -6.86 -3.36 -10.46
C CYS A 89 -7.34 -1.91 -10.47
N SER A 90 -8.58 -1.71 -10.01
CA SER A 90 -9.16 -0.41 -9.69
C SER A 90 -8.97 -0.08 -8.20
N GLY A 91 -9.13 1.19 -7.83
CA GLY A 91 -9.06 1.62 -6.42
C GLY A 91 -10.03 0.88 -5.49
N ARG A 92 -11.15 0.36 -6.02
CA ARG A 92 -12.13 -0.44 -5.26
C ARG A 92 -11.65 -1.84 -4.93
N ASP A 93 -10.79 -2.43 -5.75
CA ASP A 93 -10.27 -3.78 -5.52
C ASP A 93 -9.36 -3.76 -4.26
N PHE A 94 -8.54 -2.72 -4.07
CA PHE A 94 -7.71 -2.55 -2.87
C PHE A 94 -8.51 -2.37 -1.58
N HIS A 95 -9.66 -1.70 -1.64
CA HIS A 95 -10.54 -1.51 -0.48
C HIS A 95 -11.32 -2.77 -0.07
N ARG A 96 -11.46 -3.74 -0.99
CA ARG A 96 -12.24 -4.98 -0.80
C ARG A 96 -11.39 -6.22 -0.53
N GLY A 97 -10.06 -6.09 -0.55
CA GLY A 97 -9.18 -7.19 -0.16
C GLY A 97 -9.46 -7.61 1.29
N PRO A 98 -9.46 -8.92 1.60
CA PRO A 98 -9.55 -9.38 2.98
C PRO A 98 -8.40 -8.76 3.79
N LEU A 99 -8.68 -8.28 5.00
CA LEU A 99 -7.64 -7.86 5.94
C LEU A 99 -6.68 -9.05 6.13
N PRO A 100 -5.35 -8.84 6.10
CA PRO A 100 -4.42 -9.93 6.32
C PRO A 100 -4.69 -10.54 7.70
N SER A 101 -4.94 -11.85 7.72
CA SER A 101 -4.98 -12.61 8.96
C SER A 101 -3.60 -12.56 9.63
N ARG A 102 -3.56 -12.62 10.97
CA ARG A 102 -2.36 -12.52 11.83
C ARG A 102 -1.15 -13.40 11.47
N ASN A 103 -1.27 -14.32 10.51
CA ASN A 103 -0.26 -15.33 10.14
C ASN A 103 0.32 -15.15 8.72
N SER A 104 0.13 -14.00 8.09
CA SER A 104 0.58 -13.78 6.69
C SER A 104 1.40 -12.49 6.50
N LEU A 105 2.12 -12.07 7.54
CA LEU A 105 3.23 -11.12 7.48
C LEU A 105 4.46 -11.77 8.11
#